data_AF-A0A151NWK2-F1
#
_entry.id   AF-A0A151NWK2-F1
#
_cell.length_a   1.000
_cell.length_b   1.000
_cell.length_c   1.000
_cell.angle_alpha   90.00
_cell.angle_beta   90.00
_cell.angle_gamma   90.00
#
_symmetry.space_group_name_H-M   'P 1'
#
loop_
_entity.id
_entity.type
_entity.pdbx_description
1 polymer ?
#
loop_
_entity_poly.entity_id
_entity_poly.type
_entity_poly.pdbx_seq_one_letter_code
_entity_poly.pdbx_strand_id
1 'polypeptide(L)'
;MQWALFVASKLKVFNLLKNKGVLQSVDVANTINASVCGTERLLDACAALGLLEKTIQGYSNTDSANTYLASDSEDSLHGYIIHSNDHLWPLFTHLESAVKEGTMQNYRAFGKKSENLFQDSYYQSMEVKQRFMAAMHSIAKLTAKDVVTAFDLSQFRSACDLGGCTGALANELVQKYPNLKVTVFDLPEVIANVSHFQPVGQHTAPVTFTSGDFFKDNLPAADLYILSRILHDWTDEKIHVLLSKISAACKPGSALLVAEIVLSEEKINPPRAVLQSLSMTEGKQRSASEYKQLLEKYGFTSVQIKITGNFLDTILGFRKLSAH
;
A
#
# COMPACT_ATOMS: atom_id res chain seq x y z
N MET A 1 6.13 -19.98 -7.40
CA MET A 1 5.46 -19.07 -8.35
C MET A 1 6.03 -17.66 -8.31
N GLN A 2 6.14 -17.03 -7.13
CA GLN A 2 6.56 -15.63 -7.00
C GLN A 2 8.05 -15.36 -7.33
N TRP A 3 8.94 -16.36 -7.22
CA TRP A 3 10.39 -16.20 -7.48
C TRP A 3 10.72 -15.74 -8.90
N ALA A 4 10.05 -16.30 -9.91
CA ALA A 4 10.27 -15.91 -11.30
C ALA A 4 9.90 -14.44 -11.52
N LEU A 5 8.75 -14.00 -10.99
CA LEU A 5 8.33 -12.60 -11.02
C LEU A 5 9.33 -11.68 -10.30
N PHE A 6 9.79 -12.07 -9.12
CA PHE A 6 10.74 -11.28 -8.32
C PHE A 6 12.07 -11.10 -9.05
N VAL A 7 12.65 -12.20 -9.56
CA VAL A 7 13.93 -12.17 -10.27
C VAL A 7 13.80 -11.43 -11.60
N ALA A 8 12.77 -11.70 -12.40
CA ALA A 8 12.55 -11.00 -13.67
C ALA A 8 12.34 -9.48 -13.48
N SER A 9 11.63 -9.08 -12.41
CA SER A 9 11.45 -7.66 -12.06
C SER A 9 12.74 -7.02 -11.59
N LYS A 10 13.55 -7.73 -10.79
CA LYS A 10 14.85 -7.24 -10.30
C LYS A 10 15.86 -7.08 -11.43
N LEU A 11 15.86 -8.00 -12.39
CA LEU A 11 16.67 -7.95 -13.61
C LEU A 11 16.08 -7.05 -14.71
N LYS A 12 14.96 -6.35 -14.44
CA LYS A 12 14.32 -5.41 -15.37
C LYS A 12 13.97 -6.02 -16.74
N VAL A 13 13.64 -7.31 -16.77
CA VAL A 13 13.25 -8.04 -17.99
C VAL A 13 12.03 -7.40 -18.64
N PHE A 14 11.01 -7.04 -17.85
CA PHE A 14 9.78 -6.43 -18.38
C PHE A 14 10.02 -5.05 -19.00
N ASN A 15 10.93 -4.24 -18.45
CA ASN A 15 11.32 -2.96 -19.07
C ASN A 15 12.03 -3.18 -20.41
N LEU A 16 12.95 -4.16 -20.46
CA LEU A 16 13.68 -4.48 -21.68
C LEU A 16 12.74 -4.90 -22.80
N LEU A 17 11.81 -5.80 -22.52
CA LEU A 17 10.85 -6.31 -23.51
C LEU A 17 9.80 -5.27 -23.90
N LYS A 18 9.39 -4.37 -22.99
CA LYS A 18 8.53 -3.23 -23.33
C LYS A 18 9.21 -2.29 -24.34
N ASN A 19 10.50 -2.01 -24.14
CA ASN A 19 11.25 -1.04 -24.94
C ASN A 19 11.73 -1.59 -26.28
N LYS A 20 12.12 -2.87 -26.34
CA LYS A 20 12.72 -3.49 -27.54
C LYS A 20 11.75 -4.42 -28.29
N GLY A 21 10.59 -4.73 -27.73
CA GLY A 21 9.66 -5.68 -28.29
C GLY A 21 10.13 -7.13 -28.11
N VAL A 22 9.87 -7.97 -29.12
CA VAL A 22 10.17 -9.41 -29.09
C VAL A 22 11.69 -9.65 -29.12
N LEU A 23 12.22 -10.42 -28.17
CA LEU A 23 13.66 -10.76 -28.10
C LEU A 23 13.89 -12.26 -27.88
N GLN A 24 14.99 -12.79 -28.41
CA GLN A 24 15.45 -14.15 -28.10
C GLN A 24 16.11 -14.19 -26.71
N SER A 25 16.15 -15.37 -26.08
CA SER A 25 16.74 -15.55 -24.75
C SER A 25 18.20 -15.11 -24.68
N VAL A 26 18.96 -15.30 -25.77
CA VAL A 26 20.35 -14.85 -25.90
C VAL A 26 20.49 -13.33 -25.85
N ASP A 27 19.60 -12.58 -26.50
CA ASP A 27 19.64 -11.12 -26.53
C ASP A 27 19.26 -10.52 -25.17
N VAL A 28 18.27 -11.12 -24.52
CA VAL A 28 17.89 -10.77 -23.15
C VAL A 28 19.06 -11.04 -22.21
N ALA A 29 19.67 -12.23 -22.29
CA ALA A 29 20.78 -12.63 -21.42
C ALA A 29 21.99 -11.69 -21.57
N ASN A 30 22.35 -11.33 -22.80
CA ASN A 30 23.41 -10.38 -23.07
C ASN A 30 23.11 -9.00 -22.48
N THR A 31 21.86 -8.52 -22.59
CA THR A 31 21.47 -7.19 -22.09
C THR A 31 21.47 -7.13 -20.56
N ILE A 32 21.02 -8.18 -19.88
CA ILE A 32 20.96 -8.22 -18.41
C ILE A 32 22.23 -8.81 -17.76
N ASN A 33 23.26 -9.09 -18.55
CA ASN A 33 24.53 -9.70 -18.13
C ASN A 33 24.34 -10.99 -17.33
N ALA A 34 23.58 -11.94 -17.89
CA ALA A 34 23.28 -13.23 -17.29
C ALA A 34 23.60 -14.40 -18.22
N SER A 35 23.63 -15.61 -17.69
CA SER A 35 23.81 -16.82 -18.51
C SER A 35 22.60 -17.05 -19.42
N VAL A 36 22.83 -17.44 -20.68
CA VAL A 36 21.75 -17.76 -21.63
C VAL A 36 20.81 -18.85 -21.08
N CYS A 37 21.37 -19.94 -20.54
CA CYS A 37 20.60 -21.05 -19.97
C CYS A 37 19.70 -20.61 -18.79
N GLY A 38 20.23 -19.82 -17.86
CA GLY A 38 19.46 -19.30 -16.73
C GLY A 38 18.36 -18.32 -17.17
N THR A 39 18.68 -17.43 -18.10
CA THR A 39 17.72 -16.47 -18.66
C THR A 39 16.60 -17.19 -19.40
N GLU A 40 16.91 -18.16 -20.25
CA GLU A 40 15.89 -18.93 -20.98
C GLU A 40 14.91 -19.62 -20.02
N ARG A 41 15.42 -20.28 -18.97
CA ARG A 41 14.56 -20.91 -17.95
C ARG A 41 13.70 -19.90 -17.19
N LEU A 42 14.24 -18.71 -16.90
CA LEU A 42 13.47 -17.64 -16.27
C LEU A 42 12.36 -17.13 -17.20
N LEU A 43 12.67 -16.89 -18.47
CA LEU A 43 11.72 -16.43 -19.47
C LEU A 43 10.62 -17.48 -19.73
N ASP A 44 11.00 -18.76 -19.80
CA ASP A 44 10.05 -19.87 -19.93
C ASP A 44 9.12 -19.96 -18.71
N ALA A 45 9.66 -19.81 -17.50
CA ALA A 45 8.84 -19.75 -16.29
C ALA A 45 7.89 -18.55 -16.32
N CYS A 46 8.36 -17.37 -16.73
CA CYS A 46 7.50 -16.19 -16.87
C CYS A 46 6.42 -16.37 -17.96
N ALA A 47 6.73 -17.04 -19.07
CA ALA A 47 5.76 -17.37 -20.10
C ALA A 47 4.72 -18.39 -19.61
N ALA A 48 5.14 -19.42 -18.89
CA ALA A 48 4.24 -20.40 -18.27
C ALA A 48 3.30 -19.77 -17.21
N LEU A 49 3.71 -18.66 -16.61
CA LEU A 49 2.89 -17.87 -15.68
C LEU A 49 2.01 -16.83 -16.37
N GLY A 50 2.03 -16.74 -17.71
CA GLY A 50 1.26 -15.75 -18.48
C GLY A 50 1.78 -14.32 -18.34
N LEU A 51 3.02 -14.13 -17.86
CA LEU A 51 3.66 -12.82 -17.77
C LEU A 51 4.31 -12.42 -19.09
N LEU A 52 4.76 -13.42 -19.86
CA LEU A 52 5.34 -13.24 -21.19
C LEU A 52 4.58 -14.10 -22.21
N GLU A 53 4.65 -13.69 -23.47
CA GLU A 53 4.32 -14.55 -24.60
C GLU A 53 5.61 -15.16 -25.16
N LYS A 54 5.57 -16.44 -25.52
CA LYS A 54 6.68 -17.14 -26.18
C LYS A 54 6.23 -17.58 -27.57
N THR A 55 6.97 -17.14 -28.59
CA THR A 55 6.79 -17.54 -29.98
C THR A 55 8.11 -18.04 -30.56
N ILE A 56 8.10 -18.49 -31.82
CA ILE A 56 9.35 -18.82 -32.54
C ILE A 56 10.27 -17.61 -32.71
N GLN A 57 9.71 -16.39 -32.70
CA GLN A 57 10.45 -15.14 -32.85
C GLN A 57 11.10 -14.69 -31.54
N GLY A 58 10.70 -15.26 -30.39
CA GLY A 58 11.26 -14.96 -29.08
C GLY A 58 10.17 -14.69 -28.04
N TYR A 59 10.52 -13.91 -27.03
CA TYR A 59 9.68 -13.56 -25.89
C TYR A 59 9.25 -12.10 -25.97
N SER A 60 8.01 -11.81 -25.59
CA SER A 60 7.48 -10.45 -25.41
C SER A 60 6.66 -10.34 -24.12
N ASN A 61 6.46 -9.13 -23.63
CA ASN A 61 5.51 -8.91 -22.54
C ASN A 61 4.08 -9.20 -22.99
N THR A 62 3.25 -9.72 -22.09
CA THR A 62 1.80 -9.58 -22.22
C THR A 62 1.37 -8.14 -21.93
N ASP A 63 0.15 -7.77 -22.30
CA ASP A 63 -0.41 -6.44 -21.99
C ASP A 63 -0.40 -6.15 -20.49
N SER A 64 -0.78 -7.13 -19.67
CA SER A 64 -0.71 -7.03 -18.21
C SER A 64 0.72 -6.79 -17.70
N ALA A 65 1.73 -7.44 -18.28
CA ALA A 65 3.12 -7.20 -17.89
C ALA A 65 3.61 -5.81 -18.32
N ASN A 66 3.20 -5.33 -19.49
CA ASN A 66 3.48 -3.96 -19.89
C ASN A 66 2.85 -2.95 -18.93
N THR A 67 1.59 -3.13 -18.53
CA THR A 67 0.89 -2.18 -17.65
C THR A 67 1.43 -2.22 -16.22
N TYR A 68 1.60 -3.42 -15.64
CA TYR A 68 1.83 -3.57 -14.20
C TYR A 68 3.26 -3.94 -13.80
N LEU A 69 4.11 -4.46 -14.71
CA LEU A 69 5.43 -5.01 -14.33
C LEU A 69 6.62 -4.20 -14.87
N ALA A 70 6.45 -3.52 -16.01
CA ALA A 70 7.44 -2.56 -16.46
C ALA A 70 7.51 -1.37 -15.49
N SER A 71 8.70 -1.04 -15.02
CA SER A 71 8.85 -0.07 -13.92
C SER A 71 8.58 1.38 -14.28
N ASP A 72 8.46 1.70 -15.56
CA ASP A 72 8.18 3.03 -16.09
C ASP A 72 6.69 3.21 -16.49
N SER A 73 5.87 2.18 -16.28
CA SER A 73 4.43 2.26 -16.52
C SER A 73 3.74 3.04 -15.41
N GLU A 74 2.67 3.72 -15.79
CA GLU A 74 1.89 4.56 -14.88
C GLU A 74 1.32 3.77 -13.69
N ASP A 75 0.84 2.55 -13.93
CA ASP A 75 0.23 1.65 -12.92
C ASP A 75 1.20 0.55 -12.46
N SER A 76 2.50 0.82 -12.53
CA SER A 76 3.52 -0.19 -12.22
C SER A 76 3.46 -0.65 -10.76
N LEU A 77 3.47 -1.97 -10.57
CA LEU A 77 3.66 -2.65 -9.29
C LEU A 77 5.13 -3.01 -9.03
N HIS A 78 6.06 -2.55 -9.87
CA HIS A 78 7.49 -2.88 -9.73
C HIS A 78 8.03 -2.56 -8.33
N GLY A 79 7.71 -1.38 -7.79
CA GLY A 79 8.12 -0.99 -6.43
C GLY A 79 7.63 -1.97 -5.37
N TYR A 80 6.38 -2.39 -5.46
CA TYR A 80 5.78 -3.37 -4.55
C TYR A 80 6.42 -4.76 -4.67
N ILE A 81 6.73 -5.18 -5.89
CA ILE A 81 7.39 -6.47 -6.15
C ILE A 81 8.81 -6.49 -5.58
N ILE A 82 9.60 -5.44 -5.78
CA ILE A 82 10.96 -5.35 -5.23
C ILE A 82 10.93 -5.31 -3.70
N HIS A 83 9.98 -4.57 -3.11
CA HIS A 83 9.79 -4.58 -1.65
C HIS A 83 9.40 -5.97 -1.14
N SER A 84 8.48 -6.65 -1.82
CA SER A 84 8.07 -8.02 -1.46
C SER A 84 9.25 -9.00 -1.52
N ASN A 85 10.10 -8.89 -2.53
CA ASN A 85 11.29 -9.72 -2.67
C ASN A 85 12.35 -9.44 -1.60
N ASP A 86 12.66 -8.17 -1.36
CA ASP A 86 13.80 -7.81 -0.52
C ASP A 86 13.45 -7.70 0.97
N HIS A 87 12.15 -7.59 1.32
CA HIS A 87 11.71 -7.43 2.70
C HIS A 87 10.73 -8.51 3.16
N LEU A 88 9.62 -8.72 2.45
CA LEU A 88 8.61 -9.70 2.91
C LEU A 88 9.11 -11.13 2.79
N TRP A 89 9.79 -11.48 1.69
CA TRP A 89 10.24 -12.85 1.48
C TRP A 89 11.19 -13.37 2.57
N PRO A 90 12.24 -12.63 2.99
CA PRO A 90 13.07 -13.04 4.14
C PRO A 90 12.27 -13.31 5.43
N LEU A 91 11.14 -12.64 5.66
CA LEU A 91 10.29 -12.94 6.80
C LEU A 91 9.56 -14.27 6.62
N PHE A 92 9.03 -14.50 5.42
CA PHE A 92 8.36 -15.76 5.07
C PHE A 92 9.29 -16.97 5.06
N THR A 93 10.60 -16.81 4.85
CA THR A 93 11.56 -17.92 5.01
C THR A 93 11.67 -18.41 6.46
N HIS A 94 11.17 -17.64 7.43
CA HIS A 94 11.10 -18.00 8.85
C HIS A 94 9.65 -18.22 9.34
N LEU A 95 8.71 -18.49 8.43
CA LEU A 95 7.29 -18.63 8.76
C LEU A 95 7.01 -19.70 9.83
N GLU A 96 7.74 -20.82 9.82
CA GLU A 96 7.59 -21.86 10.85
C GLU A 96 7.85 -21.31 12.26
N SER A 97 8.91 -20.50 12.42
CA SER A 97 9.21 -19.82 13.69
C SER A 97 8.14 -18.79 14.03
N ALA A 98 7.65 -18.03 13.04
CA ALA A 98 6.56 -17.07 13.26
C ALA A 98 5.31 -17.74 13.83
N VAL A 99 4.93 -18.90 13.28
CA VAL A 99 3.76 -19.68 13.74
C VAL A 99 3.99 -20.25 15.15
N LYS A 100 5.18 -20.78 15.43
CA LYS A 100 5.50 -21.37 16.74
C LYS A 100 5.56 -20.35 17.87
N GLU A 101 6.05 -19.15 17.56
CA GLU A 101 6.36 -18.13 18.57
C GLU A 101 5.30 -17.03 18.65
N GLY A 102 4.47 -16.86 17.61
CA GLY A 102 3.50 -15.77 17.53
C GLY A 102 4.13 -14.38 17.45
N THR A 103 5.34 -14.26 16.90
CA THR A 103 6.11 -13.00 16.86
C THR A 103 6.74 -12.73 15.49
N MET A 104 7.17 -11.47 15.28
CA MET A 104 7.85 -11.06 14.04
C MET A 104 9.22 -11.69 13.92
N GLN A 105 9.58 -12.06 12.70
CA GLN A 105 10.86 -12.70 12.41
C GLN A 105 11.93 -11.71 11.92
N ASN A 106 11.74 -10.39 12.12
CA ASN A 106 12.69 -9.35 11.69
C ASN A 106 14.10 -9.59 12.23
N TYR A 107 14.21 -10.01 13.50
CA TYR A 107 15.51 -10.32 14.09
C TYR A 107 16.20 -11.48 13.38
N ARG A 108 15.46 -12.54 13.00
CA ARG A 108 16.02 -13.68 12.26
C ARG A 108 16.34 -13.33 10.81
N ALA A 109 15.45 -12.60 10.15
CA ALA A 109 15.58 -12.23 8.75
C ALA A 109 16.67 -11.16 8.51
N PHE A 110 16.85 -10.22 9.44
CA PHE A 110 17.68 -9.03 9.24
C PHE A 110 18.68 -8.76 10.38
N GLY A 111 18.74 -9.60 11.41
CA GLY A 111 19.70 -9.50 12.51
C GLY A 111 19.45 -8.35 13.51
N LYS A 112 18.27 -7.72 13.50
CA LYS A 112 17.99 -6.51 14.29
C LYS A 112 16.75 -6.66 15.17
N LYS A 113 16.88 -6.33 16.46
CA LYS A 113 15.73 -6.10 17.33
C LYS A 113 15.09 -4.78 16.90
N SER A 114 13.78 -4.79 16.72
CA SER A 114 13.00 -3.62 16.34
C SER A 114 12.14 -3.24 17.55
N GLU A 115 12.36 -2.06 18.13
CA GLU A 115 11.46 -1.51 19.17
C GLU A 115 10.40 -0.60 18.53
N ASN A 116 10.74 0.03 17.39
CA ASN A 116 9.81 0.75 16.53
C ASN A 116 9.87 0.17 15.11
N LEU A 117 8.87 -0.62 14.71
CA LEU A 117 8.83 -1.32 13.42
C LEU A 117 9.18 -0.41 12.23
N PHE A 118 8.63 0.80 12.18
CA PHE A 118 8.82 1.71 11.04
C PHE A 118 10.19 2.37 11.04
N GLN A 119 10.59 2.98 12.14
CA GLN A 119 11.90 3.62 12.24
C GLN A 119 13.03 2.60 12.11
N ASP A 120 12.91 1.46 12.78
CA ASP A 120 13.98 0.49 12.89
C ASP A 120 13.99 -0.52 11.75
N SER A 121 12.93 -0.72 10.96
CA SER A 121 12.93 -1.72 9.86
C SER A 121 12.72 -1.10 8.48
N TYR A 122 11.92 -0.04 8.35
CA TYR A 122 11.59 0.56 7.07
C TYR A 122 12.34 1.87 6.77
N TYR A 123 12.87 2.56 7.78
CA TYR A 123 13.52 3.87 7.62
C TYR A 123 15.00 3.92 7.99
N GLN A 124 15.66 2.75 8.10
CA GLN A 124 17.08 2.62 8.46
C GLN A 124 18.05 3.31 7.49
N SER A 125 17.75 3.29 6.18
CA SER A 125 18.55 3.92 5.15
C SER A 125 17.66 4.61 4.13
N MET A 126 18.23 5.57 3.38
CA MET A 126 17.49 6.26 2.33
C MET A 126 16.97 5.29 1.27
N GLU A 127 17.77 4.28 0.91
CA GLU A 127 17.39 3.26 -0.08
C GLU A 127 16.20 2.41 0.40
N VAL A 128 16.24 1.91 1.65
CA VAL A 128 15.15 1.07 2.20
C VAL A 128 13.86 1.88 2.31
N LYS A 129 13.97 3.15 2.72
CA LYS A 129 12.86 4.09 2.80
C LYS A 129 12.24 4.35 1.44
N GLN A 130 13.05 4.70 0.44
CA GLN A 130 12.59 4.96 -0.92
C GLN A 130 11.92 3.72 -1.51
N ARG A 131 12.48 2.53 -1.28
CA ARG A 131 11.86 1.26 -1.70
C ARG A 131 10.50 1.04 -1.02
N PHE A 132 10.38 1.28 0.28
CA PHE A 132 9.10 1.19 0.99
C PHE A 132 8.08 2.20 0.45
N MET A 133 8.47 3.47 0.32
CA MET A 133 7.60 4.52 -0.24
C MET A 133 7.15 4.20 -1.66
N ALA A 134 8.04 3.70 -2.52
CA ALA A 134 7.70 3.28 -3.88
C ALA A 134 6.71 2.10 -3.89
N ALA A 135 6.86 1.15 -2.98
CA ALA A 135 5.91 0.04 -2.83
C ALA A 135 4.53 0.53 -2.39
N MET A 136 4.47 1.43 -1.40
CA MET A 136 3.21 2.00 -0.93
C MET A 136 2.56 2.86 -2.01
N HIS A 137 3.34 3.65 -2.74
CA HIS A 137 2.86 4.44 -3.88
C HIS A 137 2.23 3.56 -4.97
N SER A 138 2.89 2.46 -5.33
CA SER A 138 2.40 1.52 -6.37
C SER A 138 1.02 0.96 -6.01
N ILE A 139 0.84 0.51 -4.77
CA ILE A 139 -0.45 -0.03 -4.28
C ILE A 139 -1.50 1.06 -4.13
N ALA A 140 -1.11 2.23 -3.61
CA ALA A 140 -2.02 3.35 -3.44
C ALA A 140 -2.56 3.83 -4.80
N LYS A 141 -1.73 3.97 -5.83
CA LYS A 141 -2.19 4.31 -7.18
C LYS A 141 -3.24 3.34 -7.71
N LEU A 142 -2.99 2.04 -7.57
CA LEU A 142 -3.90 1.00 -8.07
C LEU A 142 -5.26 0.98 -7.34
N THR A 143 -5.28 1.42 -6.08
CA THR A 143 -6.48 1.33 -5.22
C THR A 143 -7.20 2.67 -5.03
N ALA A 144 -6.53 3.78 -5.28
CA ALA A 144 -7.03 5.11 -4.96
C ALA A 144 -8.38 5.39 -5.62
N LYS A 145 -8.53 5.08 -6.91
CA LYS A 145 -9.77 5.33 -7.64
C LYS A 145 -10.97 4.61 -7.00
N ASP A 146 -10.80 3.35 -6.63
CA ASP A 146 -11.87 2.56 -6.00
C ASP A 146 -12.20 3.07 -4.60
N VAL A 147 -11.18 3.46 -3.82
CA VAL A 147 -11.36 4.05 -2.50
C VAL A 147 -12.12 5.38 -2.59
N VAL A 148 -11.71 6.25 -3.50
CA VAL A 148 -12.25 7.62 -3.69
C VAL A 148 -13.68 7.62 -4.23
N THR A 149 -14.04 6.61 -5.03
CA THR A 149 -15.38 6.47 -5.63
C THR A 149 -16.30 5.52 -4.88
N ALA A 150 -15.83 4.93 -3.78
CA ALA A 150 -16.64 4.05 -2.96
C ALA A 150 -17.86 4.79 -2.36
N PHE A 151 -17.65 6.01 -1.86
CA PHE A 151 -18.68 6.87 -1.29
C PHE A 151 -18.69 8.24 -1.96
N ASP A 152 -19.82 8.94 -1.89
CA ASP A 152 -19.88 10.35 -2.26
C ASP A 152 -19.26 11.21 -1.15
N LEU A 153 -18.09 11.77 -1.44
CA LEU A 153 -17.33 12.62 -0.52
C LEU A 153 -17.51 14.11 -0.82
N SER A 154 -18.41 14.48 -1.75
CA SER A 154 -18.59 15.86 -2.21
C SER A 154 -19.08 16.84 -1.14
N GLN A 155 -19.63 16.34 -0.04
CA GLN A 155 -20.06 17.15 1.11
C GLN A 155 -18.88 17.74 1.89
N PHE A 156 -17.70 17.11 1.85
CA PHE A 156 -16.54 17.55 2.61
C PHE A 156 -15.79 18.67 1.86
N ARG A 157 -15.14 19.58 2.60
CA ARG A 157 -14.34 20.68 2.02
C ARG A 157 -12.85 20.54 2.36
N SER A 158 -12.55 19.85 3.46
CA SER A 158 -11.19 19.52 3.88
C SER A 158 -11.06 18.05 4.26
N ALA A 159 -9.95 17.43 3.87
CA ALA A 159 -9.57 16.08 4.26
C ALA A 159 -8.14 16.04 4.83
N CYS A 160 -7.90 15.12 5.78
CA CYS A 160 -6.58 14.83 6.34
C CYS A 160 -6.28 13.35 6.15
N ASP A 161 -5.32 13.04 5.28
CA ASP A 161 -4.82 11.69 5.00
C ASP A 161 -3.68 11.35 5.98
N LEU A 162 -4.03 10.63 7.05
CA LEU A 162 -3.12 10.31 8.15
C LEU A 162 -2.30 9.07 7.77
N GLY A 163 -0.98 9.24 7.67
CA GLY A 163 -0.10 8.23 7.09
C GLY A 163 -0.23 8.13 5.55
N GLY A 164 -0.62 9.23 4.89
CA GLY A 164 -0.85 9.26 3.43
C GLY A 164 0.40 9.11 2.57
N CYS A 165 1.59 9.01 3.17
CA CYS A 165 2.86 8.72 2.53
C CYS A 165 3.15 9.67 1.34
N THR A 166 3.19 9.14 0.12
CA THR A 166 3.49 9.89 -1.11
C THR A 166 2.35 10.79 -1.57
N GLY A 167 1.16 10.69 -0.96
CA GLY A 167 -0.02 11.45 -1.35
C GLY A 167 -0.74 10.92 -2.59
N ALA A 168 -0.47 9.68 -3.04
CA ALA A 168 -1.15 9.08 -4.20
C ALA A 168 -2.69 9.08 -4.04
N LEU A 169 -3.20 8.72 -2.86
CA LEU A 169 -4.63 8.78 -2.56
C LEU A 169 -5.16 10.22 -2.53
N ALA A 170 -4.42 11.14 -1.90
CA ALA A 170 -4.74 12.56 -1.85
C ALA A 170 -4.83 13.19 -3.25
N ASN A 171 -3.92 12.82 -4.16
CA ASN A 171 -3.91 13.29 -5.54
C ASN A 171 -5.13 12.79 -6.33
N GLU A 172 -5.59 11.56 -6.12
CA GLU A 172 -6.83 11.05 -6.72
C GLU A 172 -8.07 11.76 -6.15
N LEU A 173 -8.08 12.02 -4.84
CA LEU A 173 -9.15 12.76 -4.16
C LEU A 173 -9.37 14.15 -4.76
N VAL A 174 -8.30 14.94 -4.93
CA VAL A 174 -8.41 16.30 -5.50
C VAL A 174 -8.76 16.30 -6.98
N GLN A 175 -8.39 15.25 -7.72
CA GLN A 175 -8.83 15.07 -9.11
C GLN A 175 -10.32 14.77 -9.20
N LYS A 176 -10.83 13.88 -8.33
CA LYS A 176 -12.26 13.53 -8.30
C LYS A 176 -13.13 14.64 -7.73
N TYR A 177 -12.64 15.33 -6.70
CA TYR A 177 -13.37 16.36 -5.96
C TYR A 177 -12.57 17.68 -5.98
N PRO A 178 -12.66 18.50 -7.04
CA PRO A 178 -11.83 19.71 -7.20
C PRO A 178 -11.97 20.77 -6.10
N ASN A 179 -13.08 20.73 -5.34
CA ASN A 179 -13.33 21.63 -4.23
C ASN A 179 -12.79 21.13 -2.87
N LEU A 180 -12.26 19.90 -2.83
CA LEU A 180 -11.71 19.28 -1.64
C LEU A 180 -10.24 19.71 -1.47
N LYS A 181 -9.89 20.21 -0.29
CA LYS A 181 -8.49 20.45 0.09
C LYS A 181 -7.99 19.25 0.89
N VAL A 182 -6.86 18.67 0.51
CA VAL A 182 -6.33 17.49 1.20
C VAL A 182 -4.97 17.81 1.81
N THR A 183 -4.82 17.51 3.10
CA THR A 183 -3.55 17.55 3.82
C THR A 183 -3.07 16.11 4.02
N VAL A 184 -1.91 15.76 3.49
CA VAL A 184 -1.20 14.52 3.81
C VAL A 184 -0.39 14.77 5.07
N PHE A 185 -0.62 13.96 6.10
CA PHE A 185 0.09 14.05 7.38
C PHE A 185 0.89 12.78 7.64
N ASP A 186 2.21 12.87 7.63
CA ASP A 186 3.11 11.71 7.79
C ASP A 186 4.38 12.11 8.54
N LEU A 187 5.23 11.15 8.86
CA LEU A 187 6.48 11.39 9.59
C LEU A 187 7.40 12.35 8.82
N PRO A 188 8.18 13.21 9.53
CA PRO A 188 9.08 14.17 8.90
C PRO A 188 9.99 13.56 7.83
N GLU A 189 10.51 12.37 8.08
CA GLU A 189 11.40 11.67 7.17
C GLU A 189 10.71 11.14 5.90
N VAL A 190 9.39 10.92 5.93
CA VAL A 190 8.58 10.56 4.76
C VAL A 190 8.27 11.81 3.96
N ILE A 191 7.80 12.87 4.63
CA ILE A 191 7.49 14.16 4.00
C ILE A 191 8.70 14.76 3.29
N ALA A 192 9.91 14.61 3.83
CA ALA A 192 11.14 15.06 3.19
C ALA A 192 11.42 14.40 1.82
N ASN A 193 10.79 13.26 1.52
CA ASN A 193 11.04 12.45 0.33
C ASN A 193 9.91 12.47 -0.71
N VAL A 194 8.76 13.09 -0.41
CA VAL A 194 7.55 13.02 -1.26
C VAL A 194 7.71 13.63 -2.65
N SER A 195 8.67 14.55 -2.82
CA SER A 195 8.95 15.23 -4.10
C SER A 195 9.30 14.26 -5.23
N HIS A 196 9.89 13.10 -4.92
CA HIS A 196 10.22 12.06 -5.90
C HIS A 196 8.99 11.35 -6.49
N PHE A 197 7.83 11.50 -5.85
CA PHE A 197 6.59 10.79 -6.19
C PHE A 197 5.48 11.74 -6.65
N GLN A 198 5.71 13.05 -6.62
CA GLN A 198 4.72 13.99 -7.11
C GLN A 198 4.67 13.93 -8.64
N PRO A 199 3.45 13.94 -9.23
CA PRO A 199 3.32 13.89 -10.67
C PRO A 199 3.94 15.14 -11.31
N VAL A 200 4.46 14.95 -12.53
CA VAL A 200 5.06 16.03 -13.30
C VAL A 200 3.93 16.85 -13.95
N GLY A 201 3.54 17.96 -13.33
CA GLY A 201 2.49 18.84 -13.85
C GLY A 201 1.81 19.68 -12.76
N GLN A 202 0.91 20.59 -13.18
CA GLN A 202 0.14 21.44 -12.26
C GLN A 202 -1.17 20.74 -11.86
N HIS A 203 -1.34 20.48 -10.55
CA HIS A 203 -2.65 20.15 -10.00
C HIS A 203 -3.53 21.39 -9.88
N THR A 204 -4.83 21.24 -10.14
CA THR A 204 -5.83 22.31 -10.04
C THR A 204 -6.20 22.66 -8.60
N ALA A 205 -5.95 21.77 -7.63
CA ALA A 205 -6.14 22.01 -6.20
C ALA A 205 -4.93 21.48 -5.41
N PRO A 206 -4.37 22.25 -4.46
CA PRO A 206 -3.12 21.89 -3.80
C PRO A 206 -3.34 20.79 -2.74
N VAL A 207 -2.70 19.64 -2.94
CA VAL A 207 -2.39 18.72 -1.84
C VAL A 207 -1.30 19.37 -1.00
N THR A 208 -1.54 19.50 0.30
CA THR A 208 -0.56 20.04 1.25
C THR A 208 0.07 18.90 2.03
N PHE A 209 1.36 19.01 2.35
CA PHE A 209 2.09 18.01 3.11
C PHE A 209 2.52 18.60 4.46
N THR A 210 2.17 17.93 5.54
CA THR A 210 2.50 18.34 6.91
C THR A 210 3.21 17.19 7.61
N SER A 211 4.35 17.48 8.23
CA SER A 211 5.10 16.47 8.99
C SER A 211 4.62 16.36 10.43
N GLY A 212 4.53 15.13 10.96
CA GLY A 212 4.36 14.85 12.38
C GLY A 212 4.07 13.39 12.69
N ASP A 213 4.02 13.05 13.98
CA ASP A 213 3.66 11.73 14.49
C ASP A 213 2.20 11.75 14.97
N PHE A 214 1.29 11.05 14.26
CA PHE A 214 -0.13 11.09 14.58
C PHE A 214 -0.47 10.50 15.96
N PHE A 215 0.44 9.72 16.57
CA PHE A 215 0.25 9.26 17.95
C PHE A 215 0.59 10.34 18.97
N LYS A 216 1.51 11.27 18.67
CA LYS A 216 2.02 12.27 19.62
C LYS A 216 1.51 13.68 19.35
N ASP A 217 1.55 14.11 18.11
CA ASP A 217 1.33 15.50 17.72
C ASP A 217 -0.15 15.83 17.47
N ASN A 218 -0.50 17.11 17.46
CA ASN A 218 -1.85 17.53 17.12
C ASN A 218 -2.16 17.23 15.65
N LEU A 219 -3.35 16.69 15.38
CA LEU A 219 -3.78 16.37 14.02
C LEU A 219 -4.22 17.65 13.29
N PRO A 220 -3.89 17.82 11.99
CA PRO A 220 -4.47 18.88 11.18
C PRO A 220 -6.01 18.83 11.21
N ALA A 221 -6.65 19.98 11.32
CA ALA A 221 -8.11 20.06 11.31
C ALA A 221 -8.66 19.71 9.92
N ALA A 222 -9.64 18.81 9.86
CA ALA A 222 -10.33 18.42 8.63
C ALA A 222 -11.78 18.00 8.88
N ASP A 223 -12.59 18.05 7.83
CA ASP A 223 -13.96 17.51 7.84
C ASP A 223 -13.96 15.99 7.62
N LEU A 224 -13.01 15.49 6.85
CA LEU A 224 -12.80 14.07 6.60
C LEU A 224 -11.41 13.62 7.06
N TYR A 225 -11.32 12.69 7.99
CA TYR A 225 -10.07 12.00 8.30
C TYR A 225 -10.00 10.70 7.52
N ILE A 226 -8.82 10.36 7.00
CA ILE A 226 -8.62 9.17 6.19
C ILE A 226 -7.50 8.34 6.82
N LEU A 227 -7.76 7.04 6.95
CA LEU A 227 -6.80 6.03 7.37
C LEU A 227 -6.76 4.93 6.31
N SER A 228 -5.78 4.98 5.43
CA SER A 228 -5.58 3.98 4.39
C SER A 228 -4.42 3.07 4.74
N ARG A 229 -4.70 1.78 4.98
CA ARG A 229 -3.67 0.80 5.35
C ARG A 229 -2.88 1.20 6.61
N ILE A 230 -3.60 1.65 7.64
CA ILE A 230 -3.01 2.10 8.92
C ILE A 230 -3.43 1.18 10.05
N LEU A 231 -4.73 0.92 10.22
CA LEU A 231 -5.25 0.23 11.40
C LEU A 231 -4.81 -1.23 11.49
N HIS A 232 -4.44 -1.85 10.37
CA HIS A 232 -3.96 -3.24 10.39
C HIS A 232 -2.54 -3.38 10.93
N ASP A 233 -1.74 -2.32 10.99
CA ASP A 233 -0.35 -2.39 11.45
C ASP A 233 -0.21 -2.33 12.98
N TRP A 234 -1.26 -1.88 13.68
CA TRP A 234 -1.14 -1.46 15.07
C TRP A 234 -1.94 -2.33 16.04
N THR A 235 -1.41 -2.41 17.27
CA THR A 235 -2.10 -3.02 18.41
C THR A 235 -3.38 -2.26 18.75
N ASP A 236 -4.29 -2.92 19.49
CA ASP A 236 -5.54 -2.29 19.90
C ASP A 236 -5.31 -1.07 20.84
N GLU A 237 -4.19 -1.02 21.59
CA GLU A 237 -3.79 0.13 22.41
C GLU A 237 -3.36 1.33 21.55
N LYS A 238 -2.56 1.10 20.50
CA LYS A 238 -2.16 2.16 19.57
C LYS A 238 -3.36 2.68 18.79
N ILE A 239 -4.23 1.78 18.34
CA ILE A 239 -5.50 2.14 17.68
C ILE A 239 -6.37 2.97 18.62
N HIS A 240 -6.42 2.63 19.92
CA HIS A 240 -7.13 3.43 20.91
C HIS A 240 -6.62 4.87 20.98
N VAL A 241 -5.30 5.07 21.04
CA VAL A 241 -4.70 6.41 21.01
C VAL A 241 -5.09 7.16 19.73
N LEU A 242 -4.91 6.53 18.56
CA LEU A 242 -5.16 7.16 17.27
C LEU A 242 -6.63 7.55 17.09
N LEU A 243 -7.56 6.59 17.28
CA LEU A 243 -8.99 6.84 17.08
C LEU A 243 -9.57 7.81 18.12
N SER A 244 -9.04 7.83 19.35
CA SER A 244 -9.42 8.84 20.35
C SER A 244 -9.02 10.24 19.92
N LYS A 245 -7.80 10.41 19.38
CA LYS A 245 -7.33 11.71 18.87
C LYS A 245 -8.14 12.19 17.68
N ILE A 246 -8.44 11.30 16.73
CA ILE A 246 -9.30 11.64 15.57
C ILE A 246 -10.70 12.02 16.08
N SER A 247 -11.29 11.23 16.97
CA SER A 247 -12.61 11.50 17.55
C SER A 247 -12.70 12.85 18.28
N ALA A 248 -11.62 13.26 18.95
CA ALA A 248 -11.50 14.55 19.62
C ALA A 248 -11.28 15.72 18.64
N ALA A 249 -10.60 15.49 17.52
CA ALA A 249 -10.39 16.50 16.47
C ALA A 249 -11.65 16.72 15.60
N CYS A 250 -12.47 15.69 15.45
CA CYS A 250 -13.71 15.73 14.67
C CYS A 250 -14.76 16.68 15.28
N LYS A 251 -15.37 17.49 14.42
CA LYS A 251 -16.55 18.29 14.74
C LYS A 251 -17.83 17.50 14.37
N PRO A 252 -19.01 17.91 14.84
CA PRO A 252 -20.26 17.35 14.33
C PRO A 252 -20.35 17.50 12.81
N GLY A 253 -20.68 16.41 12.11
CA GLY A 253 -20.68 16.36 10.64
C GLY A 253 -19.33 15.94 10.02
N SER A 254 -18.24 15.88 10.79
CA SER A 254 -16.99 15.26 10.32
C SER A 254 -17.16 13.75 10.10
N ALA A 255 -16.29 13.14 9.31
CA ALA A 255 -16.29 11.69 9.09
C ALA A 255 -14.88 11.09 9.15
N LEU A 256 -14.84 9.77 9.34
CA LEU A 256 -13.65 8.94 9.22
C LEU A 256 -13.86 7.94 8.09
N LEU A 257 -13.00 7.98 7.09
CA LEU A 257 -12.89 6.99 6.02
C LEU A 257 -11.71 6.08 6.32
N VAL A 258 -11.96 4.78 6.40
CA VAL A 258 -10.94 3.75 6.56
C VAL A 258 -10.87 2.96 5.26
N ALA A 259 -9.67 2.81 4.70
CA ALA A 259 -9.43 1.97 3.53
C ALA A 259 -8.50 0.82 3.91
N GLU A 260 -9.06 -0.38 4.02
CA GLU A 260 -8.40 -1.57 4.55
C GLU A 260 -8.86 -2.81 3.81
N ILE A 261 -8.18 -3.94 3.98
CA ILE A 261 -8.73 -5.21 3.49
C ILE A 261 -9.75 -5.71 4.51
N VAL A 262 -11.01 -5.85 4.10
CA VAL A 262 -12.07 -6.33 4.98
C VAL A 262 -12.17 -7.86 4.86
N LEU A 263 -12.01 -8.54 5.99
CA LEU A 263 -12.20 -9.99 6.02
C LEU A 263 -13.68 -10.38 5.96
N SER A 264 -13.97 -11.57 5.45
CA SER A 264 -15.24 -12.23 5.75
C SER A 264 -15.38 -12.46 7.25
N GLU A 265 -16.60 -12.65 7.75
CA GLU A 265 -16.84 -12.84 9.18
C GLU A 265 -16.18 -14.13 9.71
N GLU A 266 -16.03 -15.15 8.87
CA GLU A 266 -15.30 -16.38 9.18
C GLU A 266 -13.77 -16.18 9.14
N LYS A 267 -13.30 -15.02 8.68
CA LYS A 267 -11.88 -14.63 8.58
C LYS A 267 -11.03 -15.51 7.68
N ILE A 268 -11.65 -16.10 6.66
CA ILE A 268 -10.98 -16.97 5.67
C ILE A 268 -10.87 -16.33 4.28
N ASN A 269 -11.55 -15.21 4.04
CA ASN A 269 -11.53 -14.48 2.77
C ASN A 269 -11.21 -13.00 2.99
N PRO A 270 -10.54 -12.32 2.03
CA PRO A 270 -9.92 -12.93 0.85
C PRO A 270 -8.61 -13.66 1.21
N PRO A 271 -8.22 -14.75 0.51
CA PRO A 271 -7.02 -15.53 0.84
C PRO A 271 -5.75 -14.68 0.94
N ARG A 272 -5.62 -13.63 0.12
CA ARG A 272 -4.47 -12.70 0.16
C ARG A 272 -4.30 -12.03 1.53
N ALA A 273 -5.39 -11.64 2.19
CA ALA A 273 -5.35 -10.97 3.49
C ALA A 273 -5.03 -11.95 4.63
N VAL A 274 -5.58 -13.16 4.53
CA VAL A 274 -5.32 -14.23 5.50
C VAL A 274 -3.85 -14.67 5.43
N LEU A 275 -3.31 -14.83 4.21
CA LEU A 275 -1.90 -15.13 4.02
C LEU A 275 -0.98 -13.98 4.45
N GLN A 276 -1.37 -12.73 4.20
CA GLN A 276 -0.62 -11.57 4.68
C GLN A 276 -0.54 -11.54 6.21
N SER A 277 -1.62 -11.92 6.90
CA SER A 277 -1.68 -11.99 8.37
C SER A 277 -0.59 -12.88 8.99
N LEU A 278 -0.08 -13.87 8.24
CA LEU A 278 1.04 -14.72 8.70
C LEU A 278 2.36 -13.96 8.90
N SER A 279 2.49 -12.79 8.27
CA SER A 279 3.64 -11.89 8.42
C SER A 279 3.36 -10.69 9.34
N MET A 280 2.12 -10.56 9.81
CA MET A 280 1.69 -9.47 10.70
C MET A 280 1.87 -9.85 12.16
N THR A 281 2.13 -8.87 13.03
CA THR A 281 2.68 -9.15 14.36
C THR A 281 1.96 -8.40 15.47
N GLU A 282 1.91 -7.08 15.38
CA GLU A 282 1.28 -6.23 16.40
C GLU A 282 -0.16 -5.89 16.05
N GLY A 283 -0.45 -5.76 14.75
CA GLY A 283 -1.78 -5.54 14.25
C GLY A 283 -2.43 -6.78 13.65
N LYS A 284 -3.64 -6.60 13.14
CA LYS A 284 -4.47 -7.68 12.59
C LYS A 284 -5.37 -7.16 11.49
N GLN A 285 -5.66 -8.03 10.53
CA GLN A 285 -6.80 -7.86 9.63
C GLN A 285 -8.10 -8.04 10.43
N ARG A 286 -9.15 -7.32 10.03
CA ARG A 286 -10.44 -7.29 10.75
C ARG A 286 -11.60 -7.57 9.80
N SER A 287 -12.65 -8.19 10.30
CA SER A 287 -13.90 -8.34 9.56
C SER A 287 -14.70 -7.04 9.51
N ALA A 288 -15.76 -7.04 8.71
CA ALA A 288 -16.67 -5.91 8.60
C ALA A 288 -17.30 -5.56 9.96
N SER A 289 -17.78 -6.57 10.71
CA SER A 289 -18.35 -6.38 12.04
C SER A 289 -17.33 -5.81 13.04
N GLU A 290 -16.07 -6.25 12.99
CA GLU A 290 -15.00 -5.74 13.85
C GLU A 290 -14.66 -4.27 13.56
N TYR A 291 -14.54 -3.88 12.29
CA TYR A 291 -14.33 -2.47 11.93
C TYR A 291 -15.51 -1.59 12.35
N LYS A 292 -16.74 -2.07 12.16
CA LYS A 292 -17.94 -1.35 12.57
C LYS A 292 -17.95 -1.09 14.08
N GLN A 293 -17.78 -2.14 14.88
CA GLN A 293 -17.74 -2.02 16.34
C GLN A 293 -16.59 -1.12 16.80
N LEU A 294 -15.44 -1.20 16.14
CA LEU A 294 -14.30 -0.35 16.44
C LEU A 294 -14.63 1.13 16.23
N LEU A 295 -15.19 1.51 15.07
CA LEU A 295 -15.57 2.90 14.79
C LEU A 295 -16.67 3.39 15.74
N GLU A 296 -17.68 2.56 16.02
CA GLU A 296 -18.77 2.89 16.94
C GLU A 296 -18.27 3.15 18.37
N LYS A 297 -17.28 2.37 18.84
CA LYS A 297 -16.63 2.59 20.14
C LYS A 297 -16.01 3.99 20.30
N TYR A 298 -15.56 4.60 19.20
CA TYR A 298 -14.99 5.96 19.20
C TYR A 298 -16.01 7.04 18.77
N GLY A 299 -17.30 6.69 18.76
CA GLY A 299 -18.40 7.60 18.53
C GLY A 299 -18.56 8.04 17.06
N PHE A 300 -18.13 7.18 16.14
CA PHE A 300 -18.56 7.24 14.75
C PHE A 300 -19.82 6.40 14.57
N THR A 301 -20.87 6.99 14.00
CA THR A 301 -22.18 6.38 13.78
C THR A 301 -22.46 6.23 12.30
N SER A 302 -23.55 5.52 11.96
CA SER A 302 -23.94 5.28 10.57
C SER A 302 -22.81 4.66 9.75
N VAL A 303 -22.10 3.69 10.36
CA VAL A 303 -20.95 3.05 9.72
C VAL A 303 -21.41 2.23 8.52
N GLN A 304 -20.91 2.59 7.35
CA GLN A 304 -21.16 1.93 6.08
C GLN A 304 -19.87 1.27 5.59
N ILE A 305 -20.01 0.10 4.96
CA ILE A 305 -18.88 -0.68 4.43
C ILE A 305 -19.17 -0.99 2.98
N LYS A 306 -18.19 -0.75 2.11
CA LYS A 306 -18.25 -1.08 0.70
C LYS A 306 -17.05 -1.91 0.30
N ILE A 307 -17.35 -3.15 -0.09
CA ILE A 307 -16.39 -4.06 -0.71
C ILE A 307 -16.17 -3.59 -2.14
N THR A 308 -14.93 -3.25 -2.50
CA THR A 308 -14.62 -2.68 -3.82
C THR A 308 -14.40 -3.74 -4.90
N GLY A 309 -14.13 -4.98 -4.47
CA GLY A 309 -13.71 -6.06 -5.38
C GLY A 309 -12.24 -5.97 -5.81
N ASN A 310 -11.48 -5.00 -5.31
CA ASN A 310 -10.05 -4.82 -5.59
C ASN A 310 -9.19 -5.08 -4.33
N PHE A 311 -8.01 -4.44 -4.23
CA PHE A 311 -7.06 -4.66 -3.13
C PHE A 311 -7.47 -4.04 -1.79
N LEU A 312 -8.30 -3.01 -1.77
CA LEU A 312 -8.77 -2.35 -0.54
C LEU A 312 -10.27 -2.13 -0.57
N ASP A 313 -10.91 -2.37 0.56
CA ASP A 313 -12.30 -2.06 0.82
C ASP A 313 -12.40 -0.76 1.63
N THR A 314 -13.60 -0.20 1.71
CA THR A 314 -13.79 1.10 2.36
C THR A 314 -14.86 1.06 3.43
N ILE A 315 -14.59 1.72 4.55
CA ILE A 315 -15.51 1.91 5.66
C ILE A 315 -15.65 3.40 5.91
N LEU A 316 -16.87 3.91 5.96
CA LEU A 316 -17.15 5.32 6.25
C LEU A 316 -18.02 5.42 7.51
N GLY A 317 -17.56 6.16 8.51
CA GLY A 317 -18.32 6.46 9.72
C GLY A 317 -18.40 7.96 9.97
N PHE A 318 -19.56 8.45 10.42
CA PHE A 318 -19.79 9.87 10.66
C PHE A 318 -19.71 10.19 12.14
N ARG A 319 -19.07 11.29 12.50
CA ARG A 319 -19.02 11.75 13.88
C ARG A 319 -20.44 12.06 14.36
N LYS A 320 -20.85 11.42 15.45
CA LYS A 320 -22.18 11.64 16.05
C LYS A 320 -22.39 13.13 16.30
N LEU A 321 -23.51 13.67 15.80
CA LEU A 321 -24.00 14.98 16.23
C LEU A 321 -24.32 14.88 17.72
N SER A 322 -23.65 15.68 18.55
CA SER A 322 -24.02 15.80 19.96
C SER A 322 -25.50 16.21 20.00
N ALA A 323 -26.35 15.33 20.55
CA ALA A 323 -27.73 15.68 20.83
C ALA A 323 -27.68 16.80 21.88
N HIS A 324 -28.12 17.99 21.49
CA HIS A 324 -28.45 19.06 22.42
C HIS A 324 -29.72 18.71 23.19
#